data_AF-A0A1Y1VTQ9-F1
#
_entry.id   AF-A0A1Y1VTQ9-F1
#
_cell.length_a   1.000
_cell.length_b   1.000
_cell.length_c   1.000
_cell.angle_alpha   90.00
_cell.angle_beta   90.00
_cell.angle_gamma   90.00
#
_symmetry.space_group_name_H-M   'P 1'
#
loop_
_entity.id
_entity.type
_entity.pdbx_description
1 polymer ?
#
loop_
_entity_poly.entity_id
_entity_poly.type
_entity_poly.pdbx_seq_one_letter_code
_entity_poly.pdbx_strand_id
1 'polypeptide(L)'
;ISVFFKKPVNYVQQFSRFTNRDTVREVRQLLSKQQLEQFEMAQIANLVCEDSDEAKALVPSLTARKDDDGLQALLNEMLTLKKFQS
;
A
#
# COMPACT_ATOMS: atom_id res chain seq x y z
N ILE A 1 -27.40 -11.85 -1.44
CA ILE A 1 -26.40 -10.82 -1.09
C ILE A 1 -27.08 -9.45 -1.27
N SER A 2 -27.34 -8.73 -0.18
CA SER A 2 -28.00 -7.41 -0.20
C SER A 2 -27.24 -6.45 -1.14
N VAL A 3 -27.97 -5.58 -1.86
CA VAL A 3 -27.42 -4.59 -2.81
C VAL A 3 -26.32 -3.71 -2.18
N PHE A 4 -26.35 -3.55 -0.85
CA PHE A 4 -25.32 -2.88 -0.07
C PHE A 4 -23.93 -3.55 -0.17
N PHE A 5 -23.86 -4.88 -0.26
CA PHE A 5 -22.60 -5.60 -0.35
C PHE A 5 -22.06 -5.71 -1.78
N LYS A 6 -22.93 -5.56 -2.80
CA LYS A 6 -22.50 -5.67 -4.21
C LYS A 6 -21.53 -4.55 -4.60
N LYS A 7 -21.81 -3.30 -4.21
CA LYS A 7 -20.97 -2.17 -4.60
C LYS A 7 -19.56 -2.21 -3.95
N PRO A 8 -19.42 -2.43 -2.63
CA PRO A 8 -18.10 -2.53 -1.99
C PRO A 8 -17.30 -3.74 -2.49
N VAL A 9 -17.92 -4.89 -2.69
CA VAL A 9 -17.22 -6.09 -3.20
C VAL A 9 -16.69 -5.83 -4.62
N ASN A 10 -17.51 -5.27 -5.50
CA ASN A 10 -17.07 -4.95 -6.86
C ASN A 10 -15.95 -3.90 -6.85
N TYR A 11 -16.04 -2.88 -6.00
CA TYR A 11 -15.00 -1.87 -5.85
C TYR A 11 -13.68 -2.48 -5.39
N VAL A 12 -13.69 -3.28 -4.31
CA VAL A 12 -12.48 -3.92 -3.79
C VAL A 12 -11.87 -4.89 -4.81
N GLN A 13 -12.70 -5.64 -5.55
CA GLN A 13 -12.20 -6.51 -6.62
C GLN A 13 -11.57 -5.73 -7.77
N GLN A 14 -12.17 -4.62 -8.20
CA GLN A 14 -11.68 -3.81 -9.30
C GLN A 14 -10.39 -3.05 -8.96
N PHE A 15 -10.29 -2.54 -7.73
CA PHE A 15 -9.15 -1.73 -7.29
C PHE A 15 -8.12 -2.51 -6.47
N SER A 16 -8.30 -3.83 -6.32
CA SER A 16 -7.30 -4.66 -5.63
C SER A 16 -5.95 -4.54 -6.33
N ARG A 17 -4.94 -4.07 -5.59
CA ARG A 17 -3.56 -3.95 -6.09
C ARG A 17 -2.76 -5.23 -5.89
N PHE A 18 -3.22 -6.08 -4.97
CA PHE A 18 -2.60 -7.34 -4.64
C PHE A 18 -3.65 -8.46 -4.72
N THR A 19 -3.50 -9.38 -5.67
CA THR A 19 -4.44 -10.48 -5.90
C THR A 19 -3.95 -11.79 -5.30
N ASN A 20 -2.64 -11.97 -5.18
CA ASN A 20 -2.05 -13.13 -4.55
C ASN A 20 -2.00 -12.97 -3.02
N ARG A 21 -2.54 -13.96 -2.28
CA ARG A 21 -2.57 -13.97 -0.82
C ARG A 21 -1.17 -13.97 -0.19
N ASP A 22 -0.20 -14.59 -0.84
CA ASP A 22 1.18 -14.63 -0.35
C ASP A 22 1.82 -13.25 -0.45
N THR A 23 1.64 -12.56 -1.58
CA THR A 23 2.09 -11.17 -1.77
C THR A 23 1.43 -10.21 -0.78
N VAL A 24 0.12 -10.37 -0.50
CA VAL A 24 -0.56 -9.57 0.55
C VAL A 24 0.09 -9.78 1.91
N ARG A 25 0.47 -11.00 2.25
CA ARG A 25 1.13 -11.32 3.52
C ARG A 25 2.51 -10.70 3.60
N GLU A 26 3.29 -10.79 2.52
CA GLU A 26 4.64 -10.22 2.44
C GLU A 26 4.62 -8.70 2.54
N VAL A 27 3.75 -8.01 1.80
CA VAL A 27 3.56 -6.55 1.90
C VAL A 27 3.18 -6.14 3.32
N ARG A 28 2.30 -6.92 3.97
CA ARG A 28 1.90 -6.64 5.36
C ARG A 28 3.06 -6.83 6.34
N GLN A 29 3.89 -7.85 6.13
CA GLN A 29 5.10 -8.06 6.95
C GLN A 29 6.12 -6.94 6.73
N LEU A 30 6.34 -6.52 5.49
CA LEU A 30 7.22 -5.41 5.14
C LEU A 30 6.80 -4.11 5.84
N LEU A 31 5.52 -3.74 5.74
CA LEU A 31 4.98 -2.54 6.36
C LEU A 31 4.98 -2.62 7.89
N SER A 32 4.77 -3.80 8.48
CA SER A 32 4.75 -3.98 9.94
C SER A 32 6.11 -3.77 10.61
N LYS A 33 7.21 -3.84 9.86
CA LYS A 33 8.57 -3.53 10.33
C LYS A 33 8.83 -2.02 10.39
N GLN A 34 7.95 -1.21 9.80
CA GLN A 34 8.09 0.24 9.75
C GLN A 34 7.33 0.89 10.91
N GLN A 35 7.84 2.02 11.43
CA GLN A 35 7.14 2.82 12.44
C GLN A 35 6.05 3.71 11.80
N LEU A 36 5.10 3.08 11.13
CA LEU A 36 3.95 3.73 10.48
C LEU A 36 2.67 3.46 11.26
N GLU A 37 1.74 4.41 11.23
CA GLU A 37 0.41 4.17 11.76
C GLU A 37 -0.42 3.28 10.84
N GLN A 38 -1.43 2.61 11.40
CA GLN A 38 -2.30 1.72 10.63
C GLN A 38 -2.94 2.41 9.42
N PHE A 39 -3.25 3.70 9.55
CA PHE A 39 -3.75 4.52 8.47
C PHE A 39 -2.72 4.67 7.34
N GLU A 40 -1.49 5.04 7.68
CA GLU A 40 -0.39 5.24 6.72
C GLU A 40 -0.03 3.95 6.00
N MET A 41 0.05 2.83 6.73
CA MET A 41 0.27 1.51 6.15
C MET A 41 -0.81 1.17 5.10
N ALA A 42 -2.09 1.44 5.42
CA ALA A 42 -3.19 1.17 4.50
C ALA A 42 -3.16 2.09 3.27
N GLN A 43 -2.84 3.38 3.44
CA GLN A 43 -2.74 4.32 2.32
C GLN A 43 -1.62 3.91 1.35
N ILE A 44 -0.41 3.64 1.85
CA ILE A 44 0.72 3.23 1.00
C ILE A 44 0.40 1.93 0.26
N ALA A 45 -0.21 0.94 0.94
CA ALA A 45 -0.60 -0.32 0.32
C ALA A 45 -1.67 -0.19 -0.76
N ASN A 46 -2.63 0.73 -0.61
CA ASN A 46 -3.73 0.89 -1.57
C ASN A 46 -3.36 1.79 -2.75
N LEU A 47 -2.61 2.86 -2.49
CA LEU A 47 -2.23 3.85 -3.50
C LEU A 47 -1.10 3.32 -4.39
N VAL A 48 -0.14 2.59 -3.80
CA VAL A 48 1.04 2.06 -4.49
C VAL A 48 1.76 3.17 -5.26
N CYS A 49 2.11 4.24 -4.53
CA CYS A 49 2.86 5.37 -5.06
C CYS A 49 4.22 4.89 -5.61
N GLU A 50 4.70 5.57 -6.66
CA GLU A 50 5.99 5.22 -7.28
C GLU A 50 7.14 6.04 -6.70
N ASP A 51 6.83 7.22 -6.17
CA ASP A 51 7.79 8.19 -5.67
C ASP A 51 7.49 8.61 -4.22
N SER A 52 8.54 8.89 -3.44
CA SER A 52 8.43 9.47 -2.10
C SER A 52 7.69 10.81 -2.07
N ASP A 53 7.88 11.67 -3.08
CA ASP A 53 7.22 12.96 -3.19
C ASP A 53 5.71 12.78 -3.41
N GLU A 54 5.32 11.84 -4.29
CA GLU A 54 3.92 11.48 -4.51
C GLU A 54 3.29 10.94 -3.23
N ALA A 55 3.99 10.03 -2.53
CA ALA A 55 3.51 9.47 -1.27
C ALA A 55 3.30 10.55 -0.19
N LYS A 56 4.21 11.51 -0.06
CA LYS A 56 4.09 12.62 0.89
C LYS A 56 3.00 13.62 0.48
N ALA A 57 2.80 13.85 -0.82
CA ALA A 57 1.73 14.71 -1.32
C ALA A 57 0.34 14.10 -1.03
N LEU A 58 0.18 12.78 -1.20
CA LEU A 58 -1.08 12.09 -0.95
C LEU A 58 -1.32 11.77 0.53
N VAL A 59 -0.26 11.52 1.30
CA VAL A 59 -0.32 11.19 2.73
C VAL A 59 0.63 12.12 3.50
N PRO A 60 0.21 13.35 3.81
CA PRO A 60 1.08 14.36 4.42
C PRO A 60 1.65 13.97 5.80
N SER A 61 1.01 13.03 6.50
CA SER A 61 1.50 12.55 7.80
C SER A 61 2.82 11.77 7.70
N LEU A 62 3.16 11.24 6.51
CA LEU A 62 4.43 10.54 6.26
C LEU A 62 5.64 11.46 6.34
N THR A 63 5.47 12.75 6.02
CA THR A 63 6.56 13.75 6.01
C THR A 63 7.24 13.88 7.36
N ALA A 64 6.49 13.71 8.45
CA ALA A 64 7.03 13.79 9.80
C ALA A 64 7.66 12.48 10.30
N ARG A 65 7.41 11.35 9.61
CA ARG A 65 7.77 10.00 10.11
C ARG A 65 8.87 9.31 9.32
N LYS A 66 9.10 9.69 8.07
CA LYS A 66 10.05 9.01 7.19
C LYS A 66 10.87 9.99 6.36
N ASP A 67 12.17 9.73 6.28
CA ASP A 67 13.07 10.32 5.31
C ASP A 67 12.73 9.86 3.89
N ASP A 68 13.09 10.67 2.89
CA ASP A 68 12.78 10.39 1.48
C ASP A 68 13.43 9.10 0.99
N ASP A 69 14.71 8.88 1.34
CA ASP A 69 15.45 7.69 0.94
C ASP A 69 14.83 6.41 1.52
N GLY A 70 14.50 6.41 2.81
CA GLY A 70 13.83 5.30 3.49
C GLY A 70 12.41 5.05 2.98
N LEU A 71 11.69 6.10 2.56
CA LEU A 71 10.37 5.96 1.93
C LEU A 71 10.50 5.38 0.52
N GLN A 72 11.41 5.89 -0.30
CA GLN A 72 11.62 5.40 -1.65
C GLN A 72 12.08 3.94 -1.67
N ALA A 73 12.96 3.54 -0.75
CA ALA A 73 13.38 2.15 -0.62
C ALA A 73 12.19 1.22 -0.30
N LEU A 74 11.31 1.64 0.61
CA LEU A 74 10.09 0.90 0.96
C LEU A 74 9.14 0.78 -0.24
N LEU A 75 8.91 1.87 -0.98
CA LEU A 75 8.07 1.88 -2.17
C LEU A 75 8.63 0.95 -3.26
N ASN A 76 9.95 0.99 -3.48
CA ASN A 76 10.63 0.12 -4.45
C ASN A 76 10.48 -1.37 -4.10
N GLU A 77 10.61 -1.73 -2.83
CA GLU A 77 10.41 -3.12 -2.37
C GLU A 77 8.96 -3.56 -2.56
N MET A 78 7.98 -2.71 -2.26
CA MET A 78 6.56 -3.00 -2.51
C MET A 78 6.23 -3.13 -4.01
N LEU A 79 6.77 -2.26 -4.86
CA LEU A 79 6.62 -2.35 -6.32
C LEU A 79 7.24 -3.64 -6.86
N THR A 80 8.33 -4.08 -6.28
CA THR A 80 8.99 -5.33 -6.63
C THR A 80 8.08 -6.52 -6.29
N LEU A 81 7.53 -6.59 -5.08
CA LEU A 81 6.54 -7.60 -4.69
C LEU A 81 5.30 -7.59 -5.60
N LYS A 82 4.83 -6.40 -5.98
CA LYS A 82 3.71 -6.24 -6.93
C LYS A 82 4.04 -6.80 -8.31
N LYS A 83 5.28 -6.65 -8.81
CA LYS A 83 5.70 -7.22 -10.10
C LYS A 83 5.74 -8.74 -10.04
N PHE A 84 6.23 -9.31 -8.94
CA PHE A 84 6.37 -10.77 -8.77
C PHE A 84 5.05 -11.54 -8.57
N GLN A 85 3.94 -10.85 -8.29
CA GLN A 85 2.63 -11.51 -8.21
C GLN A 85 1.97 -11.73 -9.58
N SER A 86 2.52 -11.13 -10.65
CA SER A 86 1.98 -11.22 -12.02
C SER A 86 2.16 -12.60 -12.63
#